data_AF-A0A2S7USW3-F1
#
_entry.id   AF-A0A2S7USW3-F1
#
_cell.length_a   1.000
_cell.length_b   1.000
_cell.length_c   1.000
_cell.angle_alpha   90.00
_cell.angle_beta   90.00
_cell.angle_gamma   90.00
#
_symmetry.space_group_name_H-M   'P 1'
#
loop_
_entity.id
_entity.type
_entity.pdbx_description
1 polymer ?
#
loop_
_entity_poly.entity_id
_entity_poly.type
_entity_poly.pdbx_seq_one_letter_code
_entity_poly.pdbx_strand_id
1 'polypeptide(L)'
;MHNDATRVVTKLLMTKFKTINTLSVLMLLTGLALAIFGYWGLCTKAGNEVYPEMAGLIPFYSLLASLPFLLLAAIGAFVSYRKQRLKR
;
A
#
# COMPACT_ATOMS: atom_id res chain seq x y z
N MET A 1 12.86 21.68 -32.32
CA MET A 1 12.22 22.40 -31.18
C MET A 1 11.16 21.59 -30.42
N HIS A 2 10.73 20.40 -30.87
CA HIS A 2 9.65 19.63 -30.18
C HIS A 2 10.11 18.74 -29.00
N ASN A 3 11.43 18.52 -28.82
CA ASN A 3 11.97 17.60 -27.81
C ASN A 3 12.19 18.21 -26.42
N ASP A 4 12.16 19.53 -26.27
CA ASP A 4 12.48 20.18 -25.00
C ASP A 4 11.26 20.23 -24.06
N ALA A 5 10.07 20.49 -24.60
CA ALA A 5 8.84 20.53 -23.81
C ALA A 5 8.51 19.17 -23.17
N THR A 6 8.68 18.08 -23.93
CA THR A 6 8.49 16.71 -23.42
C THR A 6 9.49 16.37 -22.33
N ARG A 7 10.78 16.70 -22.50
CA ARG A 7 11.79 16.50 -21.45
C ARG A 7 11.45 17.25 -20.17
N VAL A 8 11.03 18.52 -20.25
CA VAL A 8 10.67 19.32 -19.07
C VAL A 8 9.47 18.72 -18.35
N VAL A 9 8.41 18.37 -19.07
CA VAL A 9 7.21 17.75 -18.49
C VAL A 9 7.53 16.40 -17.84
N THR A 10 8.32 15.56 -18.50
CA THR A 10 8.71 14.25 -17.96
C THR A 10 9.58 14.41 -16.71
N LYS A 11 10.51 15.37 -16.70
CA LYS A 11 11.34 15.68 -15.54
C LYS A 11 10.50 16.23 -14.38
N LEU A 12 9.54 17.10 -14.65
CA LEU A 12 8.61 17.65 -13.64
C LEU A 12 7.74 16.55 -13.02
N LEU A 13 7.19 15.66 -13.86
CA LEU A 13 6.43 14.50 -13.42
C LEU A 13 7.29 13.56 -12.57
N MET A 14 8.48 13.17 -13.04
CA MET A 14 9.40 12.33 -12.29
C MET A 14 9.81 12.95 -10.97
N THR A 15 10.02 14.28 -10.90
CA THR A 15 10.43 14.96 -9.67
C THR A 15 9.30 14.98 -8.64
N LYS A 16 8.04 15.17 -9.07
CA LYS A 16 6.88 15.08 -8.17
C LYS A 16 6.68 13.65 -7.64
N PHE A 17 6.85 12.64 -8.48
CA PHE A 17 6.73 11.22 -8.07
C PHE A 17 7.90 10.72 -7.21
N LYS A 18 9.11 11.27 -7.36
CA LYS A 18 10.28 10.91 -6.55
C LYS A 18 10.11 11.15 -5.04
N THR A 19 9.14 11.99 -4.67
CA THR A 19 8.79 12.27 -3.27
C THR A 19 7.92 11.21 -2.62
N ILE A 20 7.31 10.34 -3.42
CA ILE A 20 6.48 9.23 -2.95
C ILE A 20 7.43 8.08 -2.60
N ASN A 21 7.47 7.70 -1.33
CA ASN A 21 8.28 6.59 -0.88
C ASN A 21 7.71 5.28 -1.46
N THR A 22 8.32 4.77 -2.54
CA THR A 22 7.87 3.56 -3.25
C THR A 22 7.67 2.38 -2.29
N LEU A 23 8.53 2.24 -1.28
CA LEU A 23 8.40 1.19 -0.28
C LEU A 23 7.13 1.34 0.56
N SER A 24 6.80 2.57 0.99
CA SER A 24 5.56 2.83 1.74
C SER A 24 4.31 2.55 0.90
N VAL A 25 4.35 2.85 -0.40
CA VAL A 25 3.25 2.53 -1.33
C VAL A 25 3.09 1.02 -1.48
N LEU A 26 4.19 0.30 -1.70
CA LEU A 26 4.15 -1.16 -1.81
C LEU A 26 3.61 -1.79 -0.52
N MET A 27 4.07 -1.34 0.65
CA MET A 27 3.56 -1.80 1.94
C MET A 27 2.07 -1.51 2.11
N LEU A 28 1.61 -0.32 1.69
CA LEU A 28 0.19 0.04 1.74
C LEU A 28 -0.65 -0.91 0.87
N LEU A 29 -0.21 -1.16 -0.37
CA LEU A 29 -0.92 -2.03 -1.30
C LEU A 29 -0.98 -3.48 -0.79
N THR A 30 0.14 -4.01 -0.30
CA THR A 30 0.18 -5.36 0.29
C THR A 30 -0.71 -5.45 1.53
N GLY A 31 -0.66 -4.45 2.42
CA GLY A 31 -1.53 -4.39 3.59
C GLY A 31 -3.01 -4.35 3.20
N LEU A 32 -3.40 -3.53 2.23
CA LEU A 32 -4.77 -3.47 1.74
C LEU A 32 -5.23 -4.78 1.09
N ALA A 33 -4.39 -5.41 0.27
CA ALA A 33 -4.71 -6.69 -0.35
C ALA A 33 -4.96 -7.78 0.71
N LEU A 34 -4.12 -7.86 1.73
CA LEU A 34 -4.28 -8.79 2.85
C LEU A 34 -5.51 -8.49 3.70
N ALA A 35 -5.81 -7.21 3.94
CA ALA A 35 -6.99 -6.80 4.69
C ALA A 35 -8.29 -7.13 3.94
N ILE A 36 -8.34 -6.84 2.64
CA ILE A 36 -9.48 -7.17 1.77
C ILE A 36 -9.67 -8.68 1.71
N PHE A 37 -8.59 -9.44 1.49
CA PHE A 37 -8.64 -10.90 1.46
C PHE A 37 -9.10 -11.47 2.80
N GLY A 38 -8.55 -11.00 3.91
CA GLY A 38 -8.93 -11.46 5.25
C GLY A 38 -10.39 -11.14 5.58
N TYR A 39 -10.83 -9.91 5.27
CA TYR A 39 -12.24 -9.52 5.44
C TYR A 39 -13.18 -10.37 4.58
N TRP A 40 -12.85 -10.55 3.30
CA TRP A 40 -13.64 -11.39 2.39
C TRP A 40 -13.70 -12.84 2.88
N GLY A 41 -12.57 -13.42 3.26
CA GLY A 41 -12.49 -14.81 3.72
C GLY A 41 -13.23 -15.08 5.03
N LEU A 42 -13.30 -14.10 5.94
CA LEU A 42 -14.00 -14.24 7.22
C LEU A 42 -15.49 -13.89 7.15
N CYS A 43 -15.84 -12.83 6.40
CA CYS A 43 -17.18 -12.25 6.44
C CYS A 43 -18.11 -12.74 5.33
N THR A 44 -17.59 -13.43 4.31
CA THR A 44 -18.42 -13.95 3.20
C THR A 44 -18.54 -15.47 3.26
N LYS A 45 -19.73 -16.00 2.92
CA LYS A 45 -19.94 -17.46 2.82
C LYS A 45 -19.01 -18.10 1.78
N ALA A 46 -18.89 -17.47 0.62
CA ALA A 46 -18.00 -17.93 -0.44
C ALA A 46 -16.53 -18.00 0.02
N GLY A 47 -16.05 -17.02 0.80
CA GLY A 47 -14.68 -17.03 1.33
C GLY A 47 -14.45 -18.07 2.43
N ASN A 48 -15.45 -18.30 3.28
CA ASN A 48 -15.38 -19.29 4.34
C ASN A 48 -15.41 -20.72 3.78
N GLU A 49 -16.26 -20.98 2.78
CA GLU A 49 -16.38 -22.28 2.11
C GLU A 49 -15.15 -22.68 1.28
N VAL A 50 -14.27 -21.73 0.94
CA VAL A 50 -13.00 -21.98 0.23
C VAL A 50 -11.90 -22.50 1.18
N TYR A 51 -11.99 -22.18 2.48
CA TYR A 51 -11.02 -22.62 3.49
C TYR A 51 -11.69 -23.29 4.71
N PRO A 52 -12.52 -24.33 4.50
CA PRO A 52 -13.31 -24.94 5.57
C PRO A 52 -12.42 -25.74 6.55
N GLU A 53 -11.36 -26.39 6.05
CA GLU A 53 -10.45 -27.22 6.85
C GLU A 53 -9.66 -26.48 7.93
N MET A 54 -9.57 -25.14 7.85
CA MET A 54 -8.82 -24.32 8.79
C MET A 54 -9.71 -23.36 9.58
N ALA A 55 -11.04 -23.53 9.55
CA ALA A 55 -12.01 -22.68 10.27
C ALA A 55 -11.80 -21.17 10.07
N GLY A 56 -11.35 -20.73 8.89
CA GLY A 56 -11.07 -19.31 8.63
C GLY A 56 -9.76 -18.77 9.24
N LEU A 57 -8.87 -19.63 9.75
CA LEU A 57 -7.57 -19.22 10.30
C LEU A 57 -6.70 -18.51 9.25
N ILE A 58 -6.69 -18.96 7.99
CA ILE A 58 -5.89 -18.34 6.93
C ILE A 58 -6.35 -16.89 6.67
N PRO A 59 -7.66 -16.63 6.41
CA PRO A 59 -8.19 -15.27 6.37
C PRO A 59 -7.89 -14.44 7.63
N PHE A 60 -8.00 -15.04 8.82
CA PHE A 60 -7.70 -14.38 10.09
C PHE A 60 -6.24 -13.93 10.21
N TYR A 61 -5.28 -14.82 9.97
CA TYR A 61 -3.86 -14.48 10.00
C TYR A 61 -3.48 -13.49 8.90
N SER A 62 -4.15 -13.53 7.74
CA SER A 62 -3.96 -12.55 6.68
C SER A 62 -4.41 -11.15 7.11
N LEU A 63 -5.58 -11.06 7.74
CA LEU A 63 -6.08 -9.81 8.33
C LEU A 63 -5.13 -9.31 9.43
N LEU A 64 -4.66 -10.19 10.31
CA LEU A 64 -3.73 -9.83 11.38
C LEU A 64 -2.37 -9.35 10.82
N ALA A 65 -1.86 -10.03 9.79
CA ALA A 65 -0.64 -9.66 9.09
C ALA A 65 -0.77 -8.33 8.35
N SER A 66 -1.98 -7.92 7.93
CA SER A 66 -2.18 -6.62 7.27
C SER A 66 -1.84 -5.42 8.18
N LEU A 67 -2.04 -5.56 9.50
CA LEU A 67 -1.85 -4.47 10.46
C LEU A 67 -0.42 -3.91 10.49
N PRO A 68 0.65 -4.72 10.63
CA PRO A 68 2.01 -4.20 10.59
C PRO A 68 2.36 -3.57 9.23
N PHE A 69 1.87 -4.11 8.12
CA PHE A 69 2.11 -3.51 6.79
C PHE A 69 1.46 -2.13 6.66
N LEU A 70 0.20 -1.99 7.08
CA LEU A 70 -0.50 -0.70 7.06
C LEU A 70 0.13 0.30 8.02
N LEU A 71 0.56 -0.15 9.20
CA LEU A 71 1.23 0.70 10.19
C LEU A 71 2.57 1.22 9.66
N LEU A 72 3.42 0.35 9.11
CA LEU A 72 4.70 0.74 8.52
C LEU A 72 4.53 1.68 7.31
N ALA A 73 3.51 1.42 6.49
CA ALA A 73 3.14 2.31 5.39
C ALA A 73 2.75 3.70 5.89
N ALA A 74 1.91 3.79 6.94
CA ALA A 74 1.49 5.05 7.55
C ALA A 74 2.66 5.81 8.17
N ILE A 75 3.55 5.13 8.90
CA ILE A 75 4.76 5.73 9.48
C ILE A 75 5.67 6.25 8.37
N GLY A 76 5.93 5.45 7.33
CA GLY A 76 6.78 5.86 6.21
C GLY A 76 6.21 7.04 5.42
N ALA A 77 4.89 7.09 5.25
CA ALA A 77 4.19 8.23 4.66
C ALA A 77 4.31 9.48 5.55
N PHE A 78 4.10 9.35 6.87
CA PHE A 78 4.22 10.44 7.83
C PHE A 78 5.64 11.03 7.87
N VAL A 79 6.67 10.18 7.95
CA VAL A 79 8.07 10.62 7.93
C VAL A 79 8.41 11.33 6.62
N SER A 80 7.93 10.80 5.49
CA SER A 80 8.14 11.43 4.18
C SER A 80 7.47 12.80 4.09
N TYR A 81 6.25 12.92 4.62
CA TYR A 81 5.52 14.19 4.70
C TYR A 81 6.26 15.21 5.58
N ARG A 82 6.74 14.80 6.76
CA ARG A 82 7.53 15.66 7.66
C ARG A 82 8.82 16.14 7.01
N LYS A 83 9.55 15.26 6.30
CA LYS A 83 10.78 15.63 5.57
C LYS A 83 10.53 16.67 4.48
N GLN A 84 9.41 16.59 3.77
CA GLN A 84 9.05 17.58 2.76
C GLN A 84 8.73 18.95 3.38
N ARG A 85 8.04 18.96 4.53
CA ARG A 85 7.70 20.21 5.23
C ARG A 85 8.92 20.94 5.78
N LEU A 86 9.94 20.22 6.24
CA LEU A 86 11.18 20.81 6.76
C LEU A 86 12.12 21.36 5.68
N LYS A 87 11.93 20.95 4.41
CA LYS A 87 12.73 21.43 3.27
C LYS A 87 12.12 22.63 2.53
N ARG A 88 10.92 23.05 2.93
CA ARG A 88 10.28 24.29 2.46
C ARG A 88 10.47 25.36 3.50
#